data_AF-A0A8H3AJ85-F1
#
_entry.id   AF-A0A8H3AJ85-F1
#
_cell.length_a   1.000
_cell.length_b   1.000
_cell.length_c   1.000
_cell.angle_alpha   90.00
_cell.angle_beta   90.00
_cell.angle_gamma   90.00
#
_symmetry.space_group_name_H-M   'P 1'
#
loop_
_entity.id
_entity.type
_entity.pdbx_description
1 polymer ?
#
loop_
_entity_poly.entity_id
_entity_poly.type
_entity_poly.pdbx_seq_one_letter_code
_entity_poly.pdbx_strand_id
1 'polypeptide(L)'
;MSEGEILQVPSPADFHVHLRQGSMSALVTPHVALGGFKLAYVMPNTKPPITSTEQALAYKQELEAIDPQTEYMITLYLSPELTPDEIRKAKAAGIAGVKSYPRGVTTNSDSGIESYDVYYPVFEAMQEVDMVLNLHGEIPSEARTNTCVLNAEPQFLPHLRKLHAAFPHLRIVLEHATTRAAVECVKELGDTVACSITAHHLALTVDDWAGQSWHFCKPVAKYPDDREALREVIKEGHPRFFLGSDSAPHPPSSKSNAAPDSPCAAGVYTSPILLPLVAHLLESFGALNRLNDFVSTNGRRFYKKELPVTAPVVKLRRSPATVTTQWNLGDESVTPFWAGKQLGWQLE
;
A
#
# COMPACT_ATOMS: atom_id res chain seq x y z
N MET A 1 -20.45 12.26 18.16
CA MET A 1 -19.14 12.93 18.31
C MET A 1 -19.35 14.44 18.26
N SER A 2 -18.65 15.19 19.10
CA SER A 2 -18.74 16.66 19.17
C SER A 2 -17.56 17.32 18.43
N GLU A 3 -17.68 18.59 18.06
CA GLU A 3 -16.53 19.36 17.55
C GLU A 3 -15.45 19.47 18.65
N GLY A 4 -14.17 19.38 18.28
CA GLY A 4 -13.05 19.40 19.22
C GLY A 4 -12.75 18.08 19.92
N GLU A 5 -13.46 16.99 19.61
CA GLU A 5 -13.13 15.65 20.09
C GLU A 5 -11.73 15.23 19.65
N ILE A 6 -10.98 14.56 20.54
CA ILE A 6 -9.61 14.10 20.28
C ILE A 6 -9.57 12.58 20.29
N LEU A 7 -9.11 12.00 19.19
CA LEU A 7 -8.75 10.59 19.11
C LEU A 7 -7.25 10.43 19.35
N GLN A 8 -6.89 9.35 20.05
CA GLN A 8 -5.51 8.97 20.27
C GLN A 8 -5.22 7.69 19.49
N VAL A 9 -4.18 7.74 18.66
CA VAL A 9 -3.75 6.63 17.82
C VAL A 9 -2.31 6.28 18.19
N PRO A 10 -2.10 5.23 19.01
CA PRO A 10 -0.78 4.71 19.31
C PRO A 10 0.00 4.25 18.07
N SER A 11 1.06 4.98 17.74
CA SER A 11 2.07 4.68 16.72
C SER A 11 1.53 4.06 15.43
N PRO A 12 0.68 4.79 14.68
CA PRO A 12 0.16 4.32 13.39
C PRO A 12 1.29 4.00 12.40
N ALA A 13 1.04 3.04 11.51
CA ALA A 13 1.98 2.53 10.53
C ALA A 13 1.32 2.43 9.14
N ASP A 14 2.04 2.82 8.10
CA ASP A 14 1.63 2.64 6.72
C ASP A 14 2.34 1.43 6.11
N PHE A 15 1.60 0.34 5.89
CA PHE A 15 2.18 -0.91 5.38
C PHE A 15 2.26 -0.99 3.86
N HIS A 16 2.05 0.12 3.13
CA HIS A 16 2.28 0.18 1.69
C HIS A 16 2.50 1.62 1.20
N VAL A 17 3.74 2.03 0.93
CA VAL A 17 4.03 3.40 0.44
C VAL A 17 5.08 3.42 -0.68
N HIS A 18 4.93 4.37 -1.61
CA HIS A 18 5.92 4.65 -2.66
C HIS A 18 6.60 6.00 -2.42
N LEU A 19 7.90 5.98 -2.13
CA LEU A 19 8.66 7.20 -1.82
C LEU A 19 9.52 7.69 -3.00
N ARG A 20 9.56 6.94 -4.11
CA ARG A 20 10.28 7.33 -5.35
C ARG A 20 11.77 7.59 -5.08
N GLN A 21 12.45 8.34 -5.95
CA GLN A 21 13.88 8.66 -5.83
C GLN A 21 14.11 10.15 -6.17
N GLY A 22 15.29 10.66 -5.85
CA GLY A 22 15.71 12.02 -6.23
C GLY A 22 14.82 13.12 -5.65
N SER A 23 14.59 14.16 -6.43
CA SER A 23 13.79 15.34 -6.07
C SER A 23 12.37 15.00 -5.63
N MET A 24 11.70 14.05 -6.31
CA MET A 24 10.38 13.58 -5.91
C MET A 24 10.43 12.91 -4.53
N SER A 25 11.46 12.12 -4.22
CA SER A 25 11.63 11.52 -2.89
C SER A 25 11.83 12.57 -1.81
N ALA A 26 12.64 13.60 -2.08
CA ALA A 26 12.85 14.72 -1.17
C ALA A 26 11.54 15.46 -0.83
N LEU A 27 10.59 15.55 -1.79
CA LEU A 27 9.27 16.12 -1.57
C LEU A 27 8.37 15.22 -0.73
N VAL A 28 8.30 13.92 -1.05
CA VAL A 28 7.21 13.06 -0.52
C VAL A 28 7.59 12.26 0.72
N THR A 29 8.87 12.03 0.98
CA THR A 29 9.34 11.27 2.16
C THR A 29 8.92 11.92 3.48
N PRO A 30 9.08 13.25 3.69
CA PRO A 30 8.58 13.92 4.90
C PRO A 30 7.06 13.85 5.05
N HIS A 31 6.32 13.57 3.96
CA HIS A 31 4.87 13.52 4.01
C HIS A 31 4.32 12.25 4.68
N VAL A 32 5.16 11.25 4.97
CA VAL A 32 4.78 10.12 5.84
C VAL A 32 4.52 10.63 7.26
N ALA A 33 5.48 11.36 7.84
CA ALA A 33 5.36 11.99 9.15
C ALA A 33 4.24 13.03 9.17
N LEU A 34 4.14 13.86 8.11
CA LEU A 34 3.05 14.83 7.96
C LEU A 34 1.67 14.17 7.93
N GLY A 35 1.55 12.97 7.36
CA GLY A 35 0.33 12.16 7.35
C GLY A 35 -0.04 11.55 8.69
N GLY A 36 0.83 11.70 9.70
CA GLY A 36 0.65 11.16 11.04
C GLY A 36 1.35 9.81 11.27
N PHE A 37 2.24 9.36 10.38
CA PHE A 37 2.87 8.03 10.46
C PHE A 37 4.37 8.12 10.74
N LYS A 38 4.90 7.21 11.56
CA LYS A 38 6.35 7.12 11.84
C LYS A 38 6.94 5.76 11.49
N LEU A 39 6.16 4.88 10.87
CA LEU A 39 6.62 3.63 10.32
C LEU A 39 6.01 3.47 8.93
N ALA A 40 6.87 3.18 7.95
CA ALA A 40 6.50 3.03 6.56
C ALA A 40 7.10 1.75 5.96
N TYR A 41 6.26 0.93 5.33
CA TYR A 41 6.68 -0.21 4.54
C TYR A 41 6.84 0.19 3.08
N VAL A 42 8.09 0.34 2.65
CA VAL A 42 8.46 1.05 1.43
C VAL A 42 8.60 0.08 0.27
N MET A 43 7.89 0.37 -0.82
CA MET A 43 7.84 -0.46 -2.02
C MET A 43 9.08 -0.28 -2.93
N PRO A 44 9.52 -1.32 -3.66
CA PRO A 44 10.84 -1.38 -4.29
C PRO A 44 10.85 -1.09 -5.80
N ASN A 45 9.73 -0.65 -6.39
CA ASN A 45 9.56 -0.41 -7.83
C ASN A 45 10.13 0.96 -8.29
N THR A 46 11.30 1.30 -7.78
CA THR A 46 12.16 2.41 -8.23
C THR A 46 12.63 2.21 -9.67
N LYS A 47 13.39 3.17 -10.22
CA LYS A 47 13.99 3.05 -11.56
C LYS A 47 15.52 3.16 -11.46
N PRO A 48 16.27 2.05 -11.56
CA PRO A 48 15.83 0.65 -11.68
C PRO A 48 15.19 0.11 -10.39
N PRO A 49 14.47 -1.04 -10.43
CA PRO A 49 13.91 -1.67 -9.24
C PRO A 49 15.00 -2.12 -8.27
N ILE A 50 14.71 -2.07 -6.97
CA ILE A 50 15.60 -2.53 -5.90
C ILE A 50 15.53 -4.06 -5.83
N THR A 51 16.60 -4.74 -6.22
CA THR A 51 16.65 -6.21 -6.37
C THR A 51 17.73 -6.86 -5.50
N SER A 52 18.58 -6.08 -4.85
CA SER A 52 19.61 -6.58 -3.92
C SER A 52 19.59 -5.90 -2.57
N THR A 53 20.20 -6.57 -1.58
CA THR A 53 20.38 -6.07 -0.22
C THR A 53 21.10 -4.73 -0.20
N GLU A 54 22.17 -4.58 -0.98
CA GLU A 54 22.96 -3.35 -1.03
C GLU A 54 22.12 -2.17 -1.54
N GLN A 55 21.33 -2.39 -2.60
CA GLN A 55 20.44 -1.36 -3.13
C GLN A 55 19.38 -0.95 -2.11
N ALA A 56 18.80 -1.91 -1.40
CA ALA A 56 17.80 -1.64 -0.36
C ALA A 56 18.40 -0.86 0.82
N LEU A 57 19.62 -1.18 1.25
CA LEU A 57 20.30 -0.47 2.33
C LEU A 57 20.70 0.95 1.91
N ALA A 58 21.21 1.13 0.69
CA ALA A 58 21.52 2.45 0.15
C ALA A 58 20.25 3.32 0.06
N TYR A 59 19.16 2.77 -0.47
CA TYR A 59 17.89 3.47 -0.55
C TYR A 59 17.33 3.83 0.83
N LYS A 60 17.46 2.93 1.82
CA LYS A 60 17.09 3.23 3.21
C LYS A 60 17.85 4.44 3.74
N GLN A 61 19.17 4.49 3.54
CA GLN A 61 20.01 5.60 3.99
C GLN A 61 19.62 6.93 3.32
N GLU A 62 19.26 6.91 2.04
CA GLU A 62 18.76 8.11 1.34
C GLU A 62 17.47 8.64 1.99
N LEU A 63 16.52 7.75 2.33
CA LEU A 63 15.26 8.13 2.98
C LEU A 63 15.49 8.65 4.41
N GLU A 64 16.35 8.01 5.19
CA GLU A 64 16.72 8.44 6.54
C GLU A 64 17.47 9.78 6.54
N ALA A 65 18.22 10.09 5.48
CA ALA A 65 18.85 11.40 5.31
C ALA A 65 17.84 12.52 5.01
N ILE A 66 16.70 12.20 4.38
CA ILE A 66 15.62 13.15 4.11
C ILE A 66 14.77 13.36 5.37
N ASP A 67 14.32 12.28 6.01
CA ASP A 67 13.56 12.33 7.26
C ASP A 67 14.03 11.22 8.23
N PRO A 68 14.84 11.57 9.25
CA PRO A 68 15.36 10.61 10.22
C PRO A 68 14.35 10.22 11.30
N GLN A 69 13.15 10.80 11.34
CA GLN A 69 12.15 10.54 12.39
C GLN A 69 11.22 9.36 12.07
N THR A 70 11.24 8.88 10.82
CA THR A 70 10.41 7.79 10.32
C THR A 70 11.22 6.50 10.22
N GLU A 71 10.67 5.39 10.71
CA GLU A 71 11.22 4.04 10.52
C GLU A 71 10.81 3.50 9.14
N TYR A 72 11.81 3.25 8.28
CA TYR A 72 11.57 2.66 6.96
C TYR A 72 11.86 1.16 6.94
N MET A 73 10.82 0.38 6.65
CA MET A 73 10.88 -1.04 6.35
C MET A 73 11.00 -1.24 4.84
N ILE A 74 12.24 -1.31 4.34
CA ILE A 74 12.53 -1.48 2.90
C ILE A 74 12.30 -2.94 2.46
N THR A 75 11.94 -3.09 1.19
CA THR A 75 11.65 -4.37 0.53
C THR A 75 12.53 -4.59 -0.69
N LEU A 76 12.56 -5.83 -1.19
CA LEU A 76 13.11 -6.17 -2.51
C LEU A 76 12.00 -6.37 -3.53
N TYR A 77 12.28 -6.06 -4.79
CA TYR A 77 11.47 -6.41 -5.93
C TYR A 77 11.70 -7.88 -6.27
N LEU A 78 10.63 -8.65 -6.46
CA LEU A 78 10.73 -10.05 -6.91
C LEU A 78 11.16 -10.07 -8.38
N SER A 79 12.45 -10.27 -8.63
CA SER A 79 13.03 -10.34 -9.99
C SER A 79 13.56 -11.75 -10.29
N PRO A 80 13.70 -12.13 -11.58
CA PRO A 80 14.26 -13.42 -11.99
C PRO A 80 15.67 -13.71 -11.42
N GLU A 81 16.43 -12.68 -11.06
CA GLU A 81 17.79 -12.80 -10.53
C GLU A 81 17.84 -13.02 -9.02
N LEU A 82 16.70 -12.86 -8.31
CA LEU A 82 16.64 -13.02 -6.87
C LEU A 82 16.87 -14.48 -6.48
N THR A 83 17.80 -14.73 -5.56
CA THR A 83 18.19 -16.09 -5.14
C THR A 83 17.84 -16.35 -3.68
N PRO A 84 17.72 -17.63 -3.27
CA PRO A 84 17.58 -18.02 -1.86
C PRO A 84 18.64 -17.41 -0.94
N ASP A 85 19.90 -17.34 -1.38
CA ASP A 85 20.99 -16.79 -0.58
C ASP A 85 20.86 -15.27 -0.41
N GLU A 86 20.41 -14.56 -1.45
CA GLU A 86 20.11 -13.14 -1.35
C GLU A 86 18.96 -12.88 -0.37
N ILE A 87 17.93 -13.76 -0.30
CA ILE A 87 16.86 -13.66 0.70
C ILE A 87 17.40 -13.79 2.12
N ARG A 88 18.26 -14.79 2.38
CA ARG A 88 18.85 -15.00 3.72
C ARG A 88 19.72 -13.80 4.12
N LYS A 89 20.53 -13.30 3.20
CA LYS A 89 21.34 -12.08 3.37
C LYS A 89 20.47 -10.85 3.64
N ALA A 90 19.42 -10.65 2.85
CA ALA A 90 18.49 -9.53 2.99
C ALA A 90 17.81 -9.55 4.37
N LYS A 91 17.34 -10.72 4.82
CA LYS A 91 16.74 -10.86 6.16
C LYS A 91 17.74 -10.49 7.25
N ALA A 92 18.97 -11.00 7.17
CA ALA A 92 20.02 -10.71 8.15
C ALA A 92 20.36 -9.21 8.22
N ALA A 93 20.23 -8.51 7.09
CA ALA A 93 20.40 -7.05 6.99
C ALA A 93 19.17 -6.24 7.46
N GLY A 94 18.07 -6.89 7.85
CA GLY A 94 16.86 -6.23 8.33
C GLY A 94 15.87 -5.82 7.23
N ILE A 95 15.99 -6.36 6.02
CA ILE A 95 15.02 -6.15 4.94
C ILE A 95 13.72 -6.88 5.29
N ALA A 96 12.60 -6.21 5.09
CA ALA A 96 11.34 -6.63 5.69
C ALA A 96 10.55 -7.64 4.85
N GLY A 97 10.70 -7.59 3.52
CA GLY A 97 9.96 -8.45 2.61
C GLY A 97 10.35 -8.32 1.16
N VAL A 98 9.63 -9.07 0.32
CA VAL A 98 9.76 -9.04 -1.14
C VAL A 98 8.40 -8.73 -1.76
N LYS A 99 8.35 -7.76 -2.66
CA LYS A 99 7.15 -7.34 -3.38
C LYS A 99 7.15 -7.90 -4.80
N SER A 100 6.10 -8.65 -5.12
CA SER A 100 5.79 -9.12 -6.46
C SER A 100 4.93 -8.10 -7.23
N TYR A 101 5.32 -7.86 -8.48
CA TYR A 101 4.54 -7.14 -9.48
C TYR A 101 4.31 -8.05 -10.70
N PRO A 102 3.07 -8.33 -11.09
CA PRO A 102 2.76 -9.02 -12.34
C PRO A 102 3.24 -8.21 -13.54
N ARG A 103 3.56 -8.87 -14.66
CA ARG A 103 4.14 -8.18 -15.82
C ARG A 103 3.18 -7.16 -16.40
N GLY A 104 3.58 -5.90 -16.49
CA GLY A 104 2.85 -4.84 -17.19
C GLY A 104 1.50 -4.44 -16.59
N VAL A 105 1.14 -4.87 -15.37
CA VAL A 105 -0.16 -4.50 -14.75
C VAL A 105 -0.13 -3.13 -14.07
N THR A 106 1.04 -2.63 -13.69
CA THR A 106 1.19 -1.33 -12.99
C THR A 106 2.50 -0.62 -13.35
N THR A 107 2.73 0.58 -12.81
CA THR A 107 3.90 1.41 -13.09
C THR A 107 5.21 0.68 -12.79
N ASN A 108 6.11 0.63 -13.80
CA ASN A 108 7.43 0.00 -13.76
C ASN A 108 7.42 -1.52 -13.58
N SER A 109 6.39 -2.21 -14.08
CA SER A 109 6.24 -3.67 -13.95
C SER A 109 6.60 -4.47 -15.22
N ASP A 110 7.30 -3.88 -16.19
CA ASP A 110 7.58 -4.49 -17.51
C ASP A 110 8.36 -5.83 -17.44
N SER A 111 8.98 -6.12 -16.29
CA SER A 111 9.73 -7.35 -15.96
C SER A 111 8.97 -8.39 -15.11
N GLY A 112 7.66 -8.21 -14.89
CA GLY A 112 6.89 -9.06 -13.97
C GLY A 112 6.61 -10.51 -14.43
N ILE A 113 5.85 -11.25 -13.62
CA ILE A 113 5.85 -12.73 -13.58
C ILE A 113 4.70 -13.36 -14.39
N GLU A 114 5.01 -14.37 -15.21
CA GLU A 114 4.03 -15.22 -15.93
C GLU A 114 3.65 -16.49 -15.15
N SER A 115 4.56 -17.03 -14.33
CA SER A 115 4.30 -18.13 -13.41
C SER A 115 5.15 -17.99 -12.14
N TYR A 116 4.54 -18.21 -10.98
CA TYR A 116 5.22 -18.16 -9.70
C TYR A 116 6.12 -19.37 -9.43
N ASP A 117 5.97 -20.47 -10.19
CA ASP A 117 6.65 -21.73 -9.91
C ASP A 117 8.17 -21.61 -10.00
N VAL A 118 8.70 -20.73 -10.85
CA VAL A 118 10.14 -20.46 -10.96
C VAL A 118 10.74 -19.79 -9.72
N TYR A 119 9.91 -19.17 -8.88
CA TYR A 119 10.30 -18.48 -7.65
C TYR A 119 10.14 -19.35 -6.40
N TYR A 120 9.73 -20.61 -6.52
CA TYR A 120 9.51 -21.47 -5.35
C TYR A 120 10.75 -21.62 -4.46
N PRO A 121 11.98 -21.74 -4.99
CA PRO A 121 13.18 -21.73 -4.14
C PRO A 121 13.33 -20.44 -3.32
N VAL A 122 12.95 -19.29 -3.91
CA VAL A 122 12.96 -17.99 -3.22
C VAL A 122 11.91 -17.97 -2.12
N PHE A 123 10.69 -18.45 -2.40
CA PHE A 123 9.60 -18.50 -1.42
C PHE A 123 9.86 -19.47 -0.27
N GLU A 124 10.52 -20.60 -0.54
CA GLU A 124 11.00 -21.52 0.49
C GLU A 124 11.98 -20.81 1.43
N ALA A 125 12.99 -20.11 0.89
CA ALA A 125 13.92 -19.34 1.70
C ALA A 125 13.23 -18.20 2.47
N MET A 126 12.26 -17.51 1.87
CA MET A 126 11.48 -16.47 2.55
C MET A 126 10.69 -17.06 3.72
N GLN A 127 10.10 -18.24 3.54
CA GLN A 127 9.39 -18.96 4.59
C GLN A 127 10.33 -19.36 5.73
N GLU A 128 11.51 -19.93 5.41
CA GLU A 128 12.53 -20.32 6.38
C GLU A 128 12.95 -19.16 7.30
N VAL A 129 13.13 -17.97 6.71
CA VAL A 129 13.64 -16.78 7.43
C VAL A 129 12.55 -15.82 7.88
N ASP A 130 11.28 -16.22 7.77
CA ASP A 130 10.11 -15.43 8.14
C ASP A 130 10.10 -14.02 7.50
N MET A 131 10.36 -13.97 6.19
CA MET A 131 10.27 -12.77 5.35
C MET A 131 8.90 -12.70 4.66
N VAL A 132 8.30 -11.51 4.61
CA VAL A 132 6.93 -11.34 4.06
C VAL A 132 6.96 -11.26 2.54
N LEU A 133 6.03 -11.97 1.89
CA LEU A 133 5.74 -11.84 0.46
C LEU A 133 4.55 -10.89 0.26
N ASN A 134 4.77 -9.79 -0.44
CA ASN A 134 3.72 -8.83 -0.79
C ASN A 134 3.32 -9.05 -2.25
N LEU A 135 2.02 -9.18 -2.52
CA LEU A 135 1.51 -9.46 -3.86
C LEU A 135 0.68 -8.29 -4.36
N HIS A 136 1.11 -7.68 -5.47
CA HIS A 136 0.15 -6.98 -6.35
C HIS A 136 -0.70 -8.04 -7.04
N GLY A 137 -1.87 -8.32 -6.49
CA GLY A 137 -2.67 -9.48 -6.88
C GLY A 137 -3.56 -9.26 -8.10
N GLU A 138 -2.99 -8.93 -9.26
CA GLU A 138 -3.69 -8.91 -10.55
C GLU A 138 -3.00 -9.84 -11.55
N ILE A 139 -3.72 -10.34 -12.53
CA ILE A 139 -3.10 -10.96 -13.71
C ILE A 139 -3.09 -9.98 -14.89
N PRO A 140 -2.12 -10.08 -15.83
CA PRO A 140 -2.11 -9.27 -17.04
C PRO A 140 -3.41 -9.40 -17.84
N SER A 141 -3.91 -8.29 -18.38
CA SER A 141 -5.09 -8.31 -19.26
C SER A 141 -4.80 -9.08 -20.55
N GLU A 142 -5.72 -9.96 -20.94
CA GLU A 142 -5.61 -10.83 -22.11
C GLU A 142 -7.01 -11.10 -22.66
N ALA A 143 -7.26 -10.66 -23.90
CA ALA A 143 -8.58 -10.72 -24.52
C ALA A 143 -9.06 -12.18 -24.69
N ARG A 144 -8.14 -13.12 -24.96
CA ARG A 144 -8.48 -14.54 -25.15
C ARG A 144 -8.98 -15.21 -23.88
N THR A 145 -8.56 -14.73 -22.71
CA THR A 145 -9.01 -15.24 -21.40
C THR A 145 -10.12 -14.37 -20.80
N ASN A 146 -10.64 -13.38 -21.56
CA ASN A 146 -11.59 -12.39 -21.08
C ASN A 146 -11.10 -11.67 -19.81
N THR A 147 -9.80 -11.39 -19.74
CA THR A 147 -9.17 -10.71 -18.61
C THR A 147 -9.02 -9.23 -18.88
N CYS A 148 -9.56 -8.41 -17.99
CA CYS A 148 -9.43 -6.97 -18.01
C CYS A 148 -9.22 -6.42 -16.59
N VAL A 149 -9.00 -5.11 -16.47
CA VAL A 149 -8.73 -4.44 -15.17
C VAL A 149 -9.83 -4.63 -14.12
N LEU A 150 -11.05 -5.01 -14.52
CA LEU A 150 -12.16 -5.24 -13.59
C LEU A 150 -12.13 -6.63 -12.95
N ASN A 151 -11.64 -7.64 -13.67
CA ASN A 151 -11.62 -9.03 -13.20
C ASN A 151 -10.20 -9.62 -13.02
N ALA A 152 -9.15 -8.84 -13.26
CA ALA A 152 -7.77 -9.26 -13.08
C ALA A 152 -7.44 -9.68 -11.64
N GLU A 153 -7.98 -8.99 -10.63
CA GLU A 153 -7.77 -9.36 -9.22
C GLU A 153 -8.49 -10.68 -8.84
N PRO A 154 -9.79 -10.87 -9.12
CA PRO A 154 -10.45 -12.17 -8.93
C PRO A 154 -9.75 -13.33 -9.62
N GLN A 155 -9.24 -13.12 -10.84
CA GLN A 155 -8.52 -14.15 -11.58
C GLN A 155 -7.11 -14.44 -11.02
N PHE A 156 -6.55 -13.57 -10.19
CA PHE A 156 -5.30 -13.83 -9.47
C PHE A 156 -5.50 -14.76 -8.26
N LEU A 157 -6.68 -14.78 -7.65
CA LEU A 157 -6.93 -15.48 -6.38
C LEU A 157 -6.63 -17.00 -6.38
N PRO A 158 -6.75 -17.76 -7.49
CA PRO A 158 -6.25 -19.12 -7.57
C PRO A 158 -4.73 -19.24 -7.35
N HIS A 159 -3.93 -18.26 -7.79
CA HIS A 159 -2.50 -18.22 -7.53
C HIS A 159 -2.19 -17.99 -6.06
N LEU A 160 -2.93 -17.09 -5.39
CA LEU A 160 -2.82 -16.88 -3.95
C LEU A 160 -3.10 -18.17 -3.16
N ARG A 161 -4.18 -18.90 -3.53
CA ARG A 161 -4.50 -20.20 -2.93
C ARG A 161 -3.39 -21.23 -3.15
N LYS A 162 -2.86 -21.32 -4.39
CA LYS A 162 -1.74 -22.23 -4.72
C LYS A 162 -0.49 -21.91 -3.91
N LEU A 163 -0.12 -20.63 -3.80
CA LEU A 163 1.04 -20.18 -3.03
C LEU A 163 0.88 -20.50 -1.54
N HIS A 164 -0.27 -20.19 -0.94
CA HIS A 164 -0.54 -20.51 0.46
C HIS A 164 -0.50 -22.03 0.72
N ALA A 165 -1.06 -22.84 -0.19
CA ALA A 165 -1.03 -24.29 -0.06
C ALA A 165 0.40 -24.87 -0.17
N ALA A 166 1.24 -24.30 -1.05
CA ALA A 166 2.63 -24.73 -1.20
C ALA A 166 3.52 -24.26 -0.04
N PHE A 167 3.24 -23.08 0.52
CA PHE A 167 4.04 -22.44 1.57
C PHE A 167 3.14 -22.01 2.75
N PRO A 168 2.61 -22.96 3.53
CA PRO A 168 1.62 -22.66 4.57
C PRO A 168 2.14 -21.77 5.70
N HIS A 169 3.47 -21.71 5.89
CA HIS A 169 4.12 -20.88 6.91
C HIS A 169 4.65 -19.55 6.36
N LEU A 170 4.67 -19.34 5.04
CA LEU A 170 5.07 -18.08 4.44
C LEU A 170 4.01 -17.02 4.72
N ARG A 171 4.42 -15.91 5.33
CA ARG A 171 3.54 -14.75 5.50
C ARG A 171 3.35 -14.03 4.16
N ILE A 172 2.10 -13.93 3.72
CA ILE A 172 1.71 -13.32 2.45
C ILE A 172 0.75 -12.16 2.72
N VAL A 173 0.97 -11.01 2.10
CA VAL A 173 0.01 -9.91 2.04
C VAL A 173 -0.52 -9.79 0.62
N LEU A 174 -1.83 -9.99 0.45
CA LEU A 174 -2.54 -9.54 -0.74
C LEU A 174 -2.71 -8.02 -0.61
N GLU A 175 -1.87 -7.27 -1.31
CA GLU A 175 -1.86 -5.82 -1.18
C GLU A 175 -3.12 -5.19 -1.79
N HIS A 176 -3.50 -4.02 -1.25
CA HIS A 176 -4.49 -3.08 -1.79
C HIS A 176 -5.69 -3.77 -2.45
N ALA A 177 -6.38 -4.65 -1.71
CA ALA A 177 -7.51 -5.39 -2.27
C ALA A 177 -8.63 -4.44 -2.69
N THR A 178 -9.27 -4.77 -3.81
CA THR A 178 -10.29 -3.92 -4.42
C THR A 178 -11.62 -4.61 -4.68
N THR A 179 -11.71 -5.92 -4.44
CA THR A 179 -12.91 -6.74 -4.67
C THR A 179 -13.41 -7.47 -3.44
N ARG A 180 -14.72 -7.74 -3.41
CA ARG A 180 -15.32 -8.67 -2.44
C ARG A 180 -14.67 -10.05 -2.50
N ALA A 181 -14.36 -10.52 -3.71
CA ALA A 181 -13.73 -11.83 -3.92
C ALA A 181 -12.37 -11.93 -3.21
N ALA A 182 -11.55 -10.87 -3.23
CA ALA A 182 -10.29 -10.81 -2.51
C ALA A 182 -10.48 -10.84 -0.99
N VAL A 183 -11.45 -10.07 -0.46
CA VAL A 183 -11.80 -10.08 0.96
C VAL A 183 -12.19 -11.48 1.43
N GLU A 184 -13.13 -12.13 0.74
CA GLU A 184 -13.58 -13.48 1.10
C GLU A 184 -12.45 -14.51 0.95
N CYS A 185 -11.65 -14.42 -0.11
CA CYS A 185 -10.48 -15.28 -0.28
C CYS A 185 -9.51 -15.17 0.90
N VAL A 186 -9.21 -13.97 1.37
CA VAL A 186 -8.29 -13.79 2.50
C VAL A 186 -8.91 -14.29 3.81
N LYS A 187 -10.22 -14.17 4.00
CA LYS A 187 -10.94 -14.74 5.16
C LYS A 187 -10.90 -16.28 5.17
N GLU A 188 -10.99 -16.92 4.01
CA GLU A 188 -10.94 -18.38 3.85
C GLU A 188 -9.55 -19.00 4.11
N LEU A 189 -8.47 -18.24 3.94
CA LEU A 189 -7.09 -18.73 4.05
C LEU A 189 -6.57 -18.74 5.49
N GLY A 190 -5.41 -19.38 5.71
CA GLY A 190 -4.76 -19.48 7.02
C GLY A 190 -4.21 -18.16 7.56
N ASP A 191 -3.78 -18.18 8.82
CA ASP A 191 -3.31 -16.98 9.55
C ASP A 191 -2.07 -16.30 8.98
N THR A 192 -1.37 -16.98 8.08
CA THR A 192 -0.23 -16.44 7.35
C THR A 192 -0.62 -15.55 6.17
N VAL A 193 -1.91 -15.44 5.83
CA VAL A 193 -2.40 -14.59 4.75
C VAL A 193 -3.17 -13.39 5.30
N ALA A 194 -2.70 -12.20 4.97
CA ALA A 194 -3.33 -10.94 5.31
C ALA A 194 -3.57 -10.07 4.08
N CYS A 195 -4.21 -8.92 4.29
CA CYS A 195 -4.56 -7.99 3.24
C CYS A 195 -4.41 -6.54 3.70
N SER A 196 -3.81 -5.72 2.83
CA SER A 196 -3.83 -4.27 3.03
C SER A 196 -4.99 -3.64 2.25
N ILE A 197 -5.59 -2.61 2.82
CA ILE A 197 -6.66 -1.82 2.18
C ILE A 197 -6.24 -0.35 2.19
N THR A 198 -6.40 0.31 1.04
CA THR A 198 -6.04 1.73 0.89
C THR A 198 -7.18 2.63 1.36
N ALA A 199 -6.84 3.88 1.70
CA ALA A 199 -7.86 4.88 2.00
C ALA A 199 -8.70 5.22 0.76
N HIS A 200 -8.10 5.26 -0.43
CA HIS A 200 -8.81 5.68 -1.64
C HIS A 200 -9.76 4.60 -2.17
N HIS A 201 -9.49 3.30 -1.99
CA HIS A 201 -10.45 2.23 -2.34
C HIS A 201 -11.66 2.17 -1.39
N LEU A 202 -11.56 2.71 -0.17
CA LEU A 202 -12.72 2.90 0.71
C LEU A 202 -13.65 4.04 0.25
N ALA A 203 -13.15 4.92 -0.63
CA ALA A 203 -13.89 6.08 -1.13
C ALA A 203 -14.38 5.86 -2.57
N LEU A 204 -13.54 5.31 -3.45
CA LEU A 204 -13.73 5.29 -4.89
C LEU A 204 -14.47 4.04 -5.38
N THR A 205 -15.19 4.21 -6.48
CA THR A 205 -15.76 3.17 -7.34
C THR A 205 -15.32 3.42 -8.78
N VAL A 206 -15.73 2.54 -9.71
CA VAL A 206 -15.47 2.67 -11.14
C VAL A 206 -15.87 4.04 -11.71
N ASP A 207 -17.01 4.58 -11.27
CA ASP A 207 -17.51 5.87 -11.72
C ASP A 207 -16.60 7.04 -11.33
N ASP A 208 -15.85 6.89 -10.24
CA ASP A 208 -15.01 7.96 -9.72
C ASP A 208 -13.69 8.11 -10.49
N TRP A 209 -13.23 7.10 -11.23
CA TRP A 209 -11.97 7.17 -11.98
C TRP A 209 -12.12 7.03 -13.50
N ALA A 210 -13.24 6.48 -14.00
CA ALA A 210 -13.43 6.26 -15.43
C ALA A 210 -13.25 7.54 -16.27
N GLY A 211 -13.69 8.69 -15.74
CA GLY A 211 -13.51 10.01 -16.37
C GLY A 211 -12.55 10.94 -15.61
N GLN A 212 -11.83 10.44 -14.61
CA GLN A 212 -11.02 11.26 -13.71
C GLN A 212 -9.67 10.58 -13.43
N SER A 213 -8.67 10.94 -14.22
CA SER A 213 -7.33 10.32 -14.17
C SER A 213 -6.64 10.49 -12.80
N TRP A 214 -6.98 11.52 -12.04
CA TRP A 214 -6.44 11.72 -10.68
C TRP A 214 -6.87 10.64 -9.69
N HIS A 215 -7.95 9.91 -9.97
CA HIS A 215 -8.42 8.78 -9.18
C HIS A 215 -8.02 7.41 -9.77
N PHE A 216 -7.41 7.41 -10.96
CA PHE A 216 -6.93 6.18 -11.58
C PHE A 216 -5.70 5.62 -10.85
N CYS A 217 -5.81 4.39 -10.37
CA CYS A 217 -4.78 3.58 -9.72
C CYS A 217 -4.87 2.12 -10.18
N LYS A 218 -3.96 1.28 -9.68
CA LYS A 218 -3.93 -0.16 -9.92
C LYS A 218 -3.77 -0.89 -8.59
N PRO A 219 -4.65 -1.85 -8.25
CA PRO A 219 -5.85 -2.23 -8.98
C PRO A 219 -6.85 -1.06 -9.04
N VAL A 220 -7.63 -0.98 -10.12
CA VAL A 220 -8.64 0.07 -10.24
C VAL A 220 -9.71 -0.10 -9.16
N ALA A 221 -10.29 0.99 -8.64
CA ALA A 221 -11.50 0.89 -7.81
C ALA A 221 -12.64 0.22 -8.59
N LYS A 222 -13.39 -0.66 -7.92
CA LYS A 222 -14.33 -1.59 -8.58
C LYS A 222 -15.78 -1.13 -8.38
N TYR A 223 -16.70 -2.07 -8.21
CA TYR A 223 -18.12 -1.78 -8.10
C TYR A 223 -18.49 -1.30 -6.68
N PRO A 224 -19.68 -0.69 -6.49
CA PRO A 224 -20.13 -0.29 -5.16
C PRO A 224 -20.21 -1.43 -4.13
N ASP A 225 -20.52 -2.66 -4.56
CA ASP A 225 -20.59 -3.85 -3.69
C ASP A 225 -19.20 -4.32 -3.23
N ASP A 226 -18.18 -4.16 -4.07
CA ASP A 226 -16.77 -4.39 -3.75
C ASP A 226 -16.28 -3.37 -2.72
N ARG A 227 -16.55 -2.08 -2.93
CA ARG A 227 -16.23 -1.03 -1.95
C ARG A 227 -16.91 -1.31 -0.62
N GLU A 228 -18.16 -1.76 -0.63
CA GLU A 228 -18.86 -2.12 0.60
C GLU A 228 -18.20 -3.30 1.30
N ALA A 229 -17.74 -4.33 0.58
CA ALA A 229 -17.01 -5.45 1.18
C ALA A 229 -15.74 -5.00 1.92
N LEU A 230 -14.99 -4.04 1.35
CA LEU A 230 -13.81 -3.45 2.00
C LEU A 230 -14.18 -2.70 3.29
N ARG A 231 -15.31 -2.00 3.30
CA ARG A 231 -15.81 -1.27 4.49
C ARG A 231 -16.34 -2.23 5.56
N GLU A 232 -17.09 -3.25 5.15
CA GLU A 232 -17.66 -4.29 6.02
C GLU A 232 -16.56 -5.00 6.80
N VAL A 233 -15.50 -5.47 6.13
CA VAL A 233 -14.42 -6.22 6.80
C VAL A 233 -13.64 -5.38 7.82
N ILE A 234 -13.51 -4.08 7.58
CA ILE A 234 -12.92 -3.16 8.57
C ILE A 234 -13.87 -2.96 9.75
N LYS A 235 -15.16 -2.78 9.49
CA LYS A 235 -16.19 -2.61 10.54
C LYS A 235 -16.30 -3.86 11.43
N GLU A 236 -16.22 -5.05 10.83
CA GLU A 236 -16.10 -6.34 11.52
C GLU A 236 -14.91 -6.35 12.49
N GLY A 237 -13.83 -5.64 12.17
CA GLY A 237 -12.60 -5.59 12.96
C GLY A 237 -11.73 -6.82 12.71
N HIS A 238 -11.74 -7.36 11.50
CA HIS A 238 -10.98 -8.57 11.18
C HIS A 238 -9.46 -8.30 11.29
N PRO A 239 -8.71 -9.09 12.10
CA PRO A 239 -7.34 -8.75 12.51
C PRO A 239 -6.29 -8.86 11.39
N ARG A 240 -6.63 -9.53 10.27
CA ARG A 240 -5.75 -9.69 9.11
C ARG A 240 -5.96 -8.64 8.01
N PHE A 241 -6.80 -7.63 8.25
CA PHE A 241 -6.97 -6.48 7.36
C PHE A 241 -6.45 -5.21 8.06
N PHE A 242 -5.56 -4.50 7.39
CA PHE A 242 -4.89 -3.32 7.92
C PHE A 242 -4.60 -2.28 6.84
N LEU A 243 -4.25 -1.08 7.28
CA LEU A 243 -3.94 0.02 6.37
C LEU A 243 -2.63 -0.24 5.61
N GLY A 244 -2.70 -0.15 4.29
CA GLY A 244 -1.55 0.13 3.43
C GLY A 244 -2.01 1.17 2.43
N SER A 245 -1.39 2.35 2.42
CA SER A 245 -1.96 3.50 1.72
C SER A 245 -1.94 3.38 0.21
N ASP A 246 -0.94 2.64 -0.31
CA ASP A 246 -0.51 2.69 -1.70
C ASP A 246 -0.42 4.14 -2.19
N SER A 247 0.09 5.02 -1.32
CA SER A 247 0.30 6.41 -1.68
C SER A 247 1.37 6.47 -2.76
N ALA A 248 0.93 6.77 -3.98
CA ALA A 248 1.70 6.67 -5.20
C ALA A 248 1.82 8.06 -5.86
N PRO A 249 2.80 8.88 -5.44
CA PRO A 249 2.97 10.24 -5.98
C PRO A 249 3.40 10.21 -7.44
N HIS A 250 2.83 11.13 -8.22
CA HIS A 250 3.12 11.34 -9.63
C HIS A 250 3.07 12.84 -9.94
N PRO A 251 3.98 13.37 -10.80
CA PRO A 251 3.89 14.74 -11.26
C PRO A 251 2.54 15.00 -11.96
N PRO A 252 1.92 16.19 -11.79
CA PRO A 252 0.65 16.53 -12.43
C PRO A 252 0.60 16.25 -13.92
N SER A 253 1.69 16.54 -14.64
CA SER A 253 1.80 16.29 -16.08
C SER A 253 1.58 14.82 -16.47
N SER A 254 1.99 13.87 -15.63
CA SER A 254 1.79 12.43 -15.87
C SER A 254 0.38 11.95 -15.49
N LYS A 255 -0.39 12.75 -14.74
CA LYS A 255 -1.78 12.47 -14.37
C LYS A 255 -2.76 13.14 -15.33
N SER A 256 -2.52 14.40 -15.71
CA SER A 256 -3.45 15.21 -16.50
C SER A 256 -3.42 14.93 -18.00
N ASN A 257 -2.33 14.34 -18.51
CA ASN A 257 -2.11 14.19 -19.94
C ASN A 257 -2.12 12.72 -20.34
N ALA A 258 -3.29 12.20 -20.70
CA ALA A 258 -3.35 11.01 -21.55
C ALA A 258 -3.14 11.47 -23.01
N ALA A 259 -2.09 10.97 -23.66
CA ALA A 259 -1.82 11.16 -25.08
C ALA A 259 -2.05 9.83 -25.83
N PRO A 260 -2.23 9.85 -27.17
CA PRO A 260 -2.43 8.62 -27.94
C PRO A 260 -1.33 7.56 -27.75
N ASP A 261 -0.11 7.99 -27.41
CA ASP A 261 1.09 7.18 -27.21
C ASP A 261 1.53 7.09 -25.73
N SER A 262 0.83 7.76 -24.80
CA SER A 262 1.21 7.81 -23.39
C SER A 262 -0.02 7.75 -22.48
N PRO A 263 -0.26 6.64 -21.77
CA PRO A 263 -1.35 6.56 -20.80
C PRO A 263 -1.05 7.42 -19.57
N CYS A 264 -2.11 7.85 -18.87
CA CYS A 264 -1.95 8.50 -17.58
C CYS A 264 -1.35 7.54 -16.54
N ALA A 265 -0.56 8.07 -15.62
CA ALA A 265 0.06 7.28 -14.56
C ALA A 265 -0.99 6.76 -13.57
N ALA A 266 -0.89 5.48 -13.22
CA ALA A 266 -1.71 4.85 -12.19
C ALA A 266 -1.13 5.15 -10.80
N GLY A 267 -1.93 5.75 -9.93
CA GLY A 267 -1.55 6.03 -8.55
C GLY A 267 -2.36 7.16 -7.94
N VAL A 268 -2.71 7.04 -6.67
CA VAL A 268 -3.39 8.06 -5.89
C VAL A 268 -2.47 8.49 -4.76
N TYR A 269 -2.29 9.80 -4.57
CA TYR A 269 -1.36 10.32 -3.58
C TYR A 269 -2.06 10.69 -2.26
N THR A 270 -1.85 9.95 -1.18
CA THR A 270 -2.58 10.14 0.08
C THR A 270 -1.70 10.49 1.28
N SER A 271 -0.38 10.29 1.20
CA SER A 271 0.56 10.42 2.33
C SER A 271 0.32 11.63 3.23
N PRO A 272 0.29 12.89 2.73
CA PRO A 272 0.26 14.07 3.61
C PRO A 272 -1.05 14.22 4.40
N ILE A 273 -2.10 13.47 4.05
CA ILE A 273 -3.42 13.57 4.68
C ILE A 273 -3.92 12.21 5.20
N LEU A 274 -3.07 11.18 5.23
CA LEU A 274 -3.51 9.79 5.32
C LEU A 274 -4.31 9.50 6.59
N LEU A 275 -3.82 9.86 7.78
CA LEU A 275 -4.51 9.53 9.03
C LEU A 275 -5.83 10.33 9.19
N PRO A 276 -5.86 11.66 8.94
CA PRO A 276 -7.11 12.41 8.85
C PRO A 276 -8.13 11.86 7.85
N LEU A 277 -7.67 11.46 6.66
CA LEU A 277 -8.50 10.88 5.61
C LEU A 277 -9.12 9.55 6.07
N VAL A 278 -8.32 8.65 6.65
CA VAL A 278 -8.81 7.36 7.16
C VAL A 278 -9.82 7.58 8.28
N ALA A 279 -9.56 8.47 9.24
CA ALA A 279 -10.52 8.78 10.29
C ALA A 279 -11.86 9.31 9.72
N HIS A 280 -11.80 10.24 8.77
CA HIS A 280 -12.99 10.77 8.09
C HIS A 280 -13.78 9.67 7.36
N LEU A 281 -13.08 8.79 6.64
CA LEU A 281 -13.72 7.69 5.91
C LEU A 281 -14.35 6.69 6.87
N LEU A 282 -13.63 6.21 7.89
CA LEU A 282 -14.18 5.28 8.89
C LEU A 282 -15.40 5.85 9.61
N GLU A 283 -15.39 7.15 9.93
CA GLU A 283 -16.56 7.84 10.49
C GLU A 283 -17.76 7.76 9.55
N SER A 284 -17.56 7.97 8.25
CA SER A 284 -18.64 8.00 7.25
C SER A 284 -19.45 6.71 7.10
N PHE A 285 -18.89 5.56 7.51
CA PHE A 285 -19.56 4.25 7.50
C PHE A 285 -19.64 3.58 8.89
N GLY A 286 -19.40 4.35 9.95
CA GLY A 286 -19.61 3.92 11.33
C GLY A 286 -18.59 2.89 11.83
N ALA A 287 -17.34 3.00 11.41
CA ALA A 287 -16.22 2.15 11.81
C ALA A 287 -15.08 2.91 12.52
N LEU A 288 -15.31 4.14 12.97
CA LEU A 288 -14.26 4.94 13.61
C LEU A 288 -13.67 4.29 14.87
N ASN A 289 -14.47 3.50 15.60
CA ASN A 289 -14.00 2.70 16.72
C ASN A 289 -12.96 1.63 16.34
N ARG A 290 -12.77 1.36 15.04
CA ARG A 290 -11.77 0.45 14.48
C ARG A 290 -10.49 1.17 14.03
N LEU A 291 -10.43 2.51 14.14
CA LEU A 291 -9.30 3.30 13.65
C LEU A 291 -7.95 2.75 14.13
N ASN A 292 -7.79 2.61 15.45
CA ASN A 292 -6.52 2.13 16.02
C ASN A 292 -6.11 0.74 15.50
N ASP A 293 -7.06 -0.20 15.42
CA ASP A 293 -6.76 -1.55 14.96
C ASP A 293 -6.34 -1.56 13.49
N PHE A 294 -7.07 -0.81 12.66
CA PHE A 294 -6.84 -0.74 11.22
C PHE A 294 -5.51 -0.06 10.86
N VAL A 295 -5.17 1.06 11.51
CA VAL A 295 -3.98 1.87 11.15
C VAL A 295 -2.73 1.54 11.95
N SER A 296 -2.83 0.67 12.95
CA SER A 296 -1.71 0.34 13.85
C SER A 296 -1.68 -1.14 14.22
N THR A 297 -2.60 -1.60 15.08
CA THR A 297 -2.49 -2.89 15.77
C THR A 297 -2.38 -4.08 14.81
N ASN A 298 -3.24 -4.16 13.80
CA ASN A 298 -3.39 -5.34 12.95
C ASN A 298 -2.13 -5.57 12.09
N GLY A 299 -1.68 -4.54 11.38
CA GLY A 299 -0.48 -4.63 10.56
C GLY A 299 0.78 -4.83 11.40
N ARG A 300 0.91 -4.15 12.54
CA ARG A 300 2.03 -4.35 13.47
C ARG A 300 2.11 -5.80 13.96
N ARG A 301 0.97 -6.39 14.32
CA ARG A 301 0.89 -7.81 14.71
C ARG A 301 1.34 -8.70 13.55
N PHE A 302 0.80 -8.49 12.35
CA PHE A 302 1.16 -9.29 11.19
C PHE A 302 2.65 -9.20 10.88
N TYR A 303 3.24 -8.00 10.92
CA TYR A 303 4.66 -7.75 10.66
C TYR A 303 5.60 -8.01 11.85
N LYS A 304 5.08 -8.45 13.01
CA LYS A 304 5.85 -8.65 14.25
C LYS A 304 6.60 -7.39 14.71
N LYS A 305 5.95 -6.23 14.55
CA LYS A 305 6.42 -4.88 14.94
C LYS A 305 5.62 -4.35 16.11
N GLU A 306 5.71 -5.05 17.24
CA GLU A 306 4.94 -4.76 18.45
C GLU A 306 5.08 -3.30 18.91
N LEU A 307 4.00 -2.76 19.48
CA LEU A 307 4.00 -1.43 20.06
C LEU A 307 4.85 -1.45 21.34
N PRO A 308 5.92 -0.63 21.45
CA PRO A 308 6.59 -0.47 22.73
C PRO A 308 5.64 0.16 23.74
N VAL A 309 5.85 -0.10 25.04
CA VAL A 309 5.04 0.52 26.12
C VAL A 309 5.07 2.05 26.04
N THR A 310 6.18 2.61 25.54
CA THR A 310 6.38 4.05 25.33
C THR A 310 6.04 4.49 23.90
N ALA A 311 5.19 3.76 23.19
CA ALA A 311 4.81 4.06 21.81
C ALA A 311 4.32 5.50 21.69
N PRO A 312 4.84 6.29 20.72
CA PRO A 312 4.36 7.64 20.51
C PRO A 312 2.87 7.61 20.13
N VAL A 313 2.10 8.52 20.71
CA VAL A 313 0.67 8.66 20.42
C VAL A 313 0.46 9.83 19.48
N VAL A 314 -0.22 9.58 18.37
CA VAL A 314 -0.65 10.62 17.44
C VAL A 314 -2.07 11.06 17.82
N LYS A 315 -2.31 12.36 17.87
CA LYS A 315 -3.62 12.92 18.20
C LYS A 315 -4.30 13.43 16.94
N LEU A 316 -5.58 13.08 16.79
CA LEU A 316 -6.45 13.63 15.76
C LEU A 316 -7.55 14.44 16.44
N ARG A 317 -7.71 15.70 16.04
CA ARG A 317 -8.79 16.56 16.48
C ARG A 317 -9.90 16.60 15.44
N ARG A 318 -11.14 16.47 15.88
CA ARG A 318 -12.32 16.68 15.05
C ARG A 318 -12.50 18.16 14.76
N SER A 319 -12.07 18.59 13.58
CA SER A 319 -12.04 19.97 13.13
C SER A 319 -12.05 20.00 11.60
N PRO A 320 -13.02 20.67 10.95
CA PRO A 320 -13.05 20.78 9.50
C PRO A 320 -11.76 21.39 8.93
N ALA A 321 -11.20 20.76 7.89
CA ALA A 321 -10.00 21.20 7.20
C ALA A 321 -10.16 21.11 5.68
N THR A 322 -9.74 22.13 4.95
CA THR A 322 -9.57 22.01 3.51
C THR A 322 -8.25 21.30 3.20
N VAL A 323 -8.28 20.26 2.38
CA VAL A 323 -7.09 19.58 1.89
C VAL A 323 -6.29 20.52 0.98
N THR A 324 -4.99 20.66 1.25
CA THR A 324 -4.03 21.39 0.41
C THR A 324 -4.15 20.93 -1.05
N THR A 325 -4.24 21.87 -1.99
CA THR A 325 -4.49 21.54 -3.40
C THR A 325 -3.26 20.97 -4.11
N GLN A 326 -2.05 21.33 -3.68
CA GLN A 326 -0.79 20.87 -4.27
C GLN A 326 0.37 21.05 -3.29
N TRP A 327 1.33 20.13 -3.33
CA TRP A 327 2.60 20.21 -2.61
C TRP A 327 3.74 20.40 -3.62
N ASN A 328 4.72 21.23 -3.29
CA ASN A 328 5.81 21.61 -4.21
C ASN A 328 7.17 21.60 -3.50
N LEU A 329 8.23 21.22 -4.23
CA LEU A 329 9.62 21.37 -3.81
C LEU A 329 10.51 21.60 -5.05
N GLY A 330 11.04 22.80 -5.20
CA GLY A 330 11.72 23.18 -6.45
C GLY A 330 10.76 23.06 -7.63
N ASP A 331 11.17 22.30 -8.65
CA ASP A 331 10.36 22.03 -9.85
C ASP A 331 9.44 20.81 -9.71
N GLU A 332 9.52 20.08 -8.58
CA GLU A 332 8.63 18.95 -8.31
C GLU A 332 7.31 19.41 -7.73
N SER A 333 6.23 18.72 -8.12
CA SER A 333 4.93 18.91 -7.48
C SER A 333 4.11 17.63 -7.48
N VAL A 334 3.19 17.54 -6.51
CA VAL A 334 2.22 16.45 -6.37
C VAL A 334 0.88 16.97 -5.87
N THR A 335 -0.20 16.41 -6.40
CA THR A 335 -1.58 16.74 -5.99
C THR A 335 -2.10 15.63 -5.11
N PRO A 336 -2.51 15.91 -3.86
CA PRO A 336 -3.05 14.88 -2.98
C PRO A 336 -4.47 14.50 -3.41
N PHE A 337 -4.86 13.29 -3.04
CA PHE A 337 -6.24 12.84 -3.09
C PHE A 337 -7.12 13.84 -2.35
N TRP A 338 -8.31 14.11 -2.89
CA TRP A 338 -9.24 15.07 -2.30
C TRP A 338 -8.71 16.51 -2.20
N ALA A 339 -7.72 16.90 -3.01
CA ALA A 339 -7.31 18.30 -3.18
C ALA A 339 -8.50 19.28 -3.19
N GLY A 340 -8.50 20.25 -2.26
CA GLY A 340 -9.55 21.26 -2.12
C GLY A 340 -10.87 20.79 -1.47
N LYS A 341 -11.03 19.50 -1.16
CA LYS A 341 -12.20 18.98 -0.43
C LYS A 341 -12.02 19.16 1.09
N GLN A 342 -13.12 19.03 1.82
CA GLN A 342 -13.15 19.09 3.29
C GLN A 342 -12.87 17.72 3.92
N LEU A 343 -12.05 17.71 4.98
CA LEU A 343 -11.89 16.61 5.92
C LEU A 343 -12.46 17.01 7.28
N GLY A 344 -13.00 16.03 8.02
CA GLY A 344 -13.57 16.25 9.36
C GLY A 344 -12.56 16.16 10.50
N TRP A 345 -11.33 15.78 10.21
CA TRP A 345 -10.27 15.50 11.18
C TRP A 345 -8.97 16.19 10.77
N GLN A 346 -8.17 16.57 11.75
CA GLN A 346 -6.84 17.17 11.59
C GLN A 346 -5.86 16.54 12.59
N LEU A 347 -4.58 16.50 12.24
CA LEU A 347 -3.51 16.18 13.19
C LEU A 347 -3.30 17.37 14.14
N GLU A 348 -2.99 17.09 15.40
CA GLU A 348 -2.65 18.09 16.44
C GLU A 348 -1.14 18.25 16.64
#